data_AF-A0ABD7MTP1-F1
#
_entry.id   AF-A0ABD7MTP1-F1
#
_cell.length_a   1.000
_cell.length_b   1.000
_cell.length_c   1.000
_cell.angle_alpha   90.00
_cell.angle_beta   90.00
_cell.angle_gamma   90.00
#
_symmetry.space_group_name_H-M   'P 1'
#
loop_
_entity.id
_entity.type
_entity.pdbx_description
1 polymer ?
#
loop_
_entity_poly.entity_id
_entity_poly.type
_entity_poly.pdbx_seq_one_letter_code
_entity_poly.pdbx_strand_id
1 'polypeptide(L)'
;MFDVLIEPTIVVGIIKRFIRELDRQEHKHGKPPELDPEALGKAFAHHGEKISEALRLIHHSNGMRLQRLQVGVTTALSDVQKLIDADRTHSASLKASGA
;
A
#
# COMPACT_ATOMS: atom_id res chain seq x y z
N MET A 1 24.66 9.45 -19.36
CA MET A 1 23.71 9.84 -18.31
C MET A 1 22.33 9.59 -18.90
N PHE A 2 21.63 8.53 -18.49
CA PHE A 2 20.28 8.29 -18.99
C PHE A 2 19.36 9.24 -18.24
N ASP A 3 19.01 10.35 -18.87
CA ASP A 3 17.84 11.14 -18.46
C ASP A 3 16.63 10.26 -18.74
N VAL A 4 16.30 9.39 -17.78
CA VAL A 4 15.00 8.73 -17.76
C VAL A 4 14.01 9.83 -17.41
N LEU A 5 13.61 10.59 -18.43
CA LEU A 5 12.44 11.46 -18.43
C LEU A 5 11.22 10.55 -18.25
N ILE A 6 11.02 10.04 -17.03
CA ILE A 6 9.74 9.44 -16.67
C ILE A 6 8.78 10.61 -16.61
N GLU A 7 7.90 10.67 -17.61
CA GLU A 7 6.83 11.66 -17.64
C GLU A 7 6.06 11.59 -16.31
N PRO A 8 5.89 12.69 -15.57
CA PRO A 8 5.27 12.66 -14.24
C PRO A 8 3.88 12.00 -14.23
N THR A 9 3.18 12.04 -15.37
CA THR A 9 1.91 11.35 -15.62
C THR A 9 2.02 9.82 -15.50
N ILE A 10 3.13 9.23 -15.96
CA ILE A 10 3.42 7.79 -15.85
C ILE A 10 3.62 7.41 -14.38
N VAL A 11 4.39 8.21 -13.63
CA VAL A 11 4.63 8.00 -12.20
C VAL A 11 3.31 8.05 -11.43
N VAL A 12 2.52 9.09 -11.63
CA VAL A 12 1.18 9.23 -11.02
C VAL A 12 0.29 8.03 -11.38
N GLY A 13 0.32 7.59 -12.64
CA GLY A 13 -0.43 6.42 -13.09
C GLY A 13 -0.04 5.12 -12.38
N ILE A 14 1.26 4.89 -12.17
CA ILE A 14 1.78 3.73 -11.42
C ILE A 14 1.31 3.80 -9.96
N ILE A 15 1.51 4.94 -9.30
CA ILE A 15 1.12 5.15 -7.89
C ILE A 15 -0.38 4.93 -7.70
N LYS A 16 -1.23 5.49 -8.57
CA LYS A 16 -2.69 5.29 -8.53
C LYS A 16 -3.11 3.85 -8.80
N ARG A 17 -2.39 3.11 -9.67
CA ARG A 17 -2.62 1.67 -9.84
C ARG A 17 -2.28 0.90 -8.56
N PHE A 18 -1.18 1.26 -7.90
CA PHE A 18 -0.77 0.60 -6.67
C PHE A 18 -1.75 0.88 -5.51
N ILE A 19 -2.24 2.12 -5.35
CA ILE A 19 -3.30 2.45 -4.39
C ILE A 19 -4.52 1.55 -4.59
N ARG A 20 -5.02 1.45 -5.83
CA ARG A 20 -6.18 0.59 -6.14
C ARG A 20 -5.94 -0.88 -5.85
N GLU A 21 -4.69 -1.34 -5.98
CA GLU A 21 -4.36 -2.72 -5.62
C GLU A 21 -4.35 -2.90 -4.09
N LEU A 22 -3.81 -1.94 -3.33
CA LEU A 22 -3.87 -1.98 -1.88
C LEU A 22 -5.32 -1.97 -1.37
N ASP A 23 -6.19 -1.13 -1.94
CA ASP A 23 -7.62 -1.10 -1.58
C ASP A 23 -8.29 -2.47 -1.82
N ARG A 24 -7.95 -3.14 -2.93
CA ARG A 24 -8.44 -4.50 -3.22
C ARG A 24 -7.91 -5.54 -2.24
N GLN A 25 -6.63 -5.43 -1.88
CA GLN A 25 -6.01 -6.36 -0.92
C GLN A 25 -6.60 -6.16 0.47
N GLU A 26 -6.84 -4.93 0.90
CA GLU A 26 -7.52 -4.62 2.16
C GLU A 26 -8.94 -5.20 2.18
N HIS A 27 -9.70 -5.02 1.10
CA HIS A 27 -11.04 -5.62 0.98
C HIS A 27 -11.02 -7.15 1.05
N LYS A 28 -9.98 -7.78 0.48
CA LYS A 28 -9.78 -9.25 0.53
C LYS A 28 -9.23 -9.75 1.86
N HIS A 29 -8.58 -8.90 2.66
CA HIS A 29 -7.89 -9.29 3.89
C HIS A 29 -8.83 -9.92 4.92
N GLY A 30 -10.11 -9.52 4.91
CA GLY A 30 -11.20 -10.23 5.58
C GLY A 30 -10.96 -10.50 7.07
N LYS A 31 -11.49 -11.62 7.56
CA LYS A 31 -11.31 -12.09 8.94
C LYS A 31 -10.09 -13.03 9.05
N PRO A 32 -9.43 -13.10 10.22
CA PRO A 32 -8.39 -14.09 10.44
C PRO A 32 -8.95 -15.50 10.23
N PRO A 33 -8.17 -16.42 9.63
CA PRO A 33 -8.57 -17.81 9.55
C PRO A 33 -8.58 -18.41 10.96
N GLU A 34 -9.64 -19.16 11.27
CA GLU A 34 -9.80 -19.86 12.54
C GLU A 34 -9.80 -21.36 12.29
N LEU A 35 -9.08 -22.10 13.14
CA LEU A 35 -9.18 -23.55 13.17
C LEU A 35 -10.24 -23.95 14.20
N ASP A 36 -11.12 -24.85 13.80
CA ASP A 36 -12.01 -25.56 14.72
C ASP A 36 -11.20 -26.66 15.44
N PRO A 37 -10.88 -26.51 16.74
CA PRO A 37 -10.06 -27.49 17.45
C PRO A 37 -10.79 -28.81 17.67
N GLU A 38 -12.12 -28.81 17.70
CA GLU A 38 -12.93 -30.02 17.91
C GLU A 38 -12.95 -30.90 16.66
N ALA A 39 -12.96 -30.28 15.47
CA ALA A 39 -12.80 -30.97 14.19
C ALA A 39 -11.44 -31.66 14.03
N LEU A 40 -10.41 -31.23 14.78
CA LEU A 40 -9.06 -31.78 14.72
C LEU A 40 -8.81 -32.90 15.76
N GLY A 41 -9.78 -33.15 16.66
CA GLY A 41 -9.72 -34.18 17.69
C GLY A 41 -8.96 -33.76 18.97
N LYS A 42 -9.23 -34.47 20.08
CA LYS A 42 -8.79 -34.10 21.43
C LYS A 42 -7.27 -33.91 21.60
N ALA A 43 -6.45 -34.66 20.85
CA ALA A 43 -5.00 -34.53 20.91
C ALA A 43 -4.47 -33.22 20.29
N PHE A 44 -5.25 -32.62 19.38
CA PHE A 44 -4.90 -31.38 18.70
C PHE A 44 -5.45 -30.13 19.38
N ALA A 45 -6.38 -30.22 20.34
CA ALA A 45 -7.01 -29.05 20.95
C ALA A 45 -5.99 -27.99 21.42
N HIS A 46 -4.99 -28.40 22.20
CA HIS A 46 -3.93 -27.50 22.70
C HIS A 46 -3.01 -26.96 21.58
N HIS A 47 -2.77 -27.73 20.53
CA HIS A 47 -1.95 -27.30 19.41
C HIS A 47 -2.74 -26.42 18.43
N GLY A 48 -4.03 -26.68 18.25
CA GLY A 48 -4.95 -25.93 17.42
C GLY A 48 -5.18 -24.53 17.95
N GLU A 49 -5.31 -24.36 19.27
CA GLU A 49 -5.36 -23.03 19.90
C GLU A 49 -4.10 -22.21 19.60
N LYS A 50 -2.91 -22.81 19.73
CA LYS A 50 -1.65 -22.13 19.42
C LYS A 50 -1.52 -21.77 17.93
N ILE A 51 -1.98 -22.63 17.04
CA ILE A 51 -1.97 -22.36 15.60
C ILE A 51 -2.96 -21.24 15.27
N SER A 52 -4.17 -21.26 15.83
CA SER A 52 -5.16 -20.19 15.67
C SER A 52 -4.61 -18.85 16.17
N GLU A 53 -3.91 -18.83 17.30
CA GLU A 53 -3.27 -17.61 17.81
C GLU A 53 -2.17 -17.11 16.85
N ALA A 54 -1.31 -18.00 16.37
CA ALA A 54 -0.29 -17.65 15.38
C ALA A 54 -0.91 -17.08 14.09
N LEU A 55 -2.02 -17.66 13.61
CA LEU A 55 -2.76 -17.19 12.45
C LEU A 55 -3.37 -15.80 12.68
N ARG A 56 -3.92 -15.53 13.88
CA ARG A 56 -4.42 -14.19 14.26
C ARG A 56 -3.30 -13.15 14.29
N LEU A 57 -2.15 -13.49 14.86
CA LEU A 57 -0.99 -12.58 14.89
C LEU A 57 -0.48 -12.26 13.48
N ILE A 58 -0.37 -13.27 12.60
CA ILE A 58 0.03 -13.07 11.20
C ILE A 58 -1.00 -12.21 10.46
N HIS A 59 -2.29 -12.50 10.63
CA HIS A 59 -3.37 -11.73 10.02
C HIS A 59 -3.34 -10.26 10.46
N HIS A 60 -3.20 -10.01 11.75
CA HIS A 60 -3.09 -8.65 12.30
C HIS A 60 -1.87 -7.92 11.75
N SER A 61 -0.70 -8.56 11.76
CA SER A 61 0.54 -8.01 11.21
C SER A 61 0.41 -7.63 9.73
N ASN A 62 -0.22 -8.49 8.93
CA ASN A 62 -0.47 -8.22 7.52
C ASN A 62 -1.45 -7.05 7.32
N GLY A 63 -2.49 -6.94 8.15
CA GLY A 63 -3.40 -5.78 8.14
C GLY A 63 -2.66 -4.48 8.43
N MET A 64 -1.82 -4.45 9.47
CA MET A 64 -0.98 -3.29 9.81
C MET A 64 0.00 -2.94 8.68
N ARG A 65 0.56 -3.94 8.00
CA ARG A 65 1.45 -3.73 6.85
C ARG A 65 0.70 -3.11 5.67
N LEU A 66 -0.52 -3.56 5.35
CA LEU A 66 -1.35 -2.95 4.31
C LEU A 66 -1.64 -1.47 4.62
N GLN A 67 -2.01 -1.15 5.86
CA GLN A 67 -2.24 0.23 6.29
C GLN A 67 -0.99 1.11 6.15
N ARG A 68 0.19 0.62 6.54
CA ARG A 68 1.45 1.35 6.38
C ARG A 68 1.79 1.60 4.91
N LEU A 69 1.56 0.61 4.05
CA LEU A 69 1.74 0.76 2.60
C LEU A 69 0.78 1.83 2.05
N GLN A 70 -0.47 1.83 2.49
CA GLN A 70 -1.49 2.81 2.07
C GLN A 70 -1.07 4.25 2.43
N VAL A 71 -0.59 4.46 3.66
CA VAL A 71 -0.05 5.75 4.09
C VAL A 71 1.15 6.16 3.25
N GLY A 72 2.12 5.25 3.07
CA GLY A 72 3.34 5.52 2.31
C GLY A 72 3.06 5.89 0.84
N VAL A 73 2.17 5.16 0.17
CA VAL A 73 1.84 5.42 -1.24
C VAL A 73 1.04 6.72 -1.40
N THR A 74 0.19 7.06 -0.43
CA THR A 74 -0.58 8.32 -0.46
C THR A 74 0.34 9.53 -0.28
N THR A 75 1.32 9.41 0.62
CA THR A 75 2.38 10.42 0.77
C THR A 75 3.19 10.57 -0.52
N ALA A 76 3.62 9.45 -1.12
CA ALA A 76 4.35 9.48 -2.39
C ALA A 76 3.55 10.15 -3.52
N LEU A 77 2.23 9.91 -3.59
CA LEU A 77 1.35 10.59 -4.56
C LEU A 77 1.33 12.11 -4.33
N SER A 78 1.20 12.52 -3.07
CA SER A 78 1.20 13.94 -2.69
C SER A 78 2.51 14.62 -3.06
N ASP A 79 3.65 13.98 -2.79
CA ASP A 79 4.96 14.55 -3.08
C ASP A 79 5.24 14.65 -4.58
N VAL A 80 4.82 13.65 -5.38
CA VAL A 80 4.88 13.76 -6.85
C VAL A 80 4.00 14.89 -7.36
N GLN A 81 2.81 15.09 -6.78
CA GLN A 81 1.93 16.19 -7.18
C GLN A 81 2.56 17.56 -6.88
N LYS A 82 3.17 17.72 -5.70
CA LYS A 82 3.91 18.95 -5.36
C LYS A 82 5.05 19.25 -6.32
N LEU A 83 5.80 18.23 -6.75
CA LEU A 83 6.88 18.38 -7.73
C LEU A 83 6.34 18.84 -9.08
N ILE A 84 5.23 18.26 -9.55
CA ILE A 84 4.56 18.68 -10.79
C ILE A 84 4.10 20.14 -10.70
N ASP A 85 3.52 20.54 -9.57
CA ASP A 85 3.00 21.90 -9.40
C ASP A 85 4.15 22.93 -9.29
N ALA A 86 5.25 22.57 -8.64
CA ALA A 86 6.47 23.38 -8.61
C ALA A 86 7.08 23.57 -10.00
N ASP A 87 7.19 22.49 -10.79
CA ASP A 87 7.70 22.54 -12.16
C ASP A 87 6.84 23.42 -13.08
N ARG A 88 5.52 23.32 -12.95
CA ARG A 88 4.57 24.18 -13.67
C ARG A 88 4.70 25.65 -13.28
N THR A 89 4.82 25.91 -11.99
CA THR A 89 4.98 27.28 -11.46
C THR A 89 6.29 27.90 -11.93
N HIS A 90 7.37 27.14 -11.89
CA HIS A 90 8.68 27.56 -12.38
C HIS A 90 8.65 27.84 -13.89
N SER A 91 8.09 26.92 -14.68
CA SER A 91 7.91 27.09 -16.12
C SER A 91 7.06 28.31 -16.49
N ALA A 92 6.02 28.61 -15.70
CA ALA A 92 5.19 29.80 -15.90
C ALA A 92 5.97 31.10 -15.58
N SER A 93 6.77 31.09 -14.52
CA SER A 93 7.65 32.21 -14.15
C SER A 93 8.65 32.53 -15.25
N LEU A 94 9.33 31.51 -15.81
CA LEU A 94 10.29 31.70 -16.91
C LEU A 94 9.65 32.33 -18.14
N LYS A 95 8.44 31.90 -18.51
CA LYS A 95 7.67 32.49 -19.63
C LYS A 95 7.27 33.95 -19.37
N ALA A 96 6.95 34.29 -18.12
CA ALA A 96 6.57 35.64 -17.73
C ALA A 96 7.77 36.60 -17.66
N SER A 97 8.98 36.10 -17.39
CA SER A 97 10.21 36.89 -17.31
C SER A 97 10.87 37.21 -18.66
N GLY A 98 10.29 36.80 -19.79
CA GLY A 98 10.72 37.26 -21.11
C GLY A 98 12.06 36.71 -21.61
N ALA A 99 12.40 35.47 -21.26
CA ALA A 99 13.40 34.69 -21.98
C ALA A 99 12.80 34.05 -23.24
#